data_AF-A0A7Y2PHM2-F1
#
_entry.id   AF-A0A7Y2PHM2-F1
#
_cell.length_a   1.000
_cell.length_b   1.000
_cell.length_c   1.000
_cell.angle_alpha   90.00
_cell.angle_beta   90.00
_cell.angle_gamma   90.00
#
_symmetry.space_group_name_H-M   'P 1'
#
loop_
_entity.id
_entity.type
_entity.pdbx_description
1 polymer ?
#
loop_
_entity_poly.entity_id
_entity_poly.type
_entity_poly.pdbx_seq_one_letter_code
_entity_poly.pdbx_strand_id
1 'polypeptide(L)'
;AQFCLSEVRIGLAPAVISPFVVQAIGERAARRYALTAERFSGERARELGLLSECYPGAELERQVALWTDNLLLNSPQAMRSCKDLLREVSHGATTTAIRRYCENSIARIRVSPEGQEGLRAFLQKRAPSWQIDTSSREPRP
;
A
#
# COMPACT_ATOMS: atom_id res chain seq x y z
N ALA A 1 -9.08 -13.97 10.33
CA ALA A 1 -7.65 -13.97 10.69
C ALA A 1 -7.46 -13.58 12.17
N GLN A 2 -6.37 -13.99 12.81
CA GLN A 2 -6.00 -13.58 14.18
C GLN A 2 -4.57 -13.03 14.20
N PHE A 3 -4.34 -11.96 14.97
CA PHE A 3 -3.06 -11.26 15.10
C PHE A 3 -2.61 -11.22 16.56
N CYS A 4 -1.30 -11.18 16.79
CA CYS A 4 -0.69 -11.12 18.13
C CYS A 4 0.76 -10.63 18.05
N LEU A 5 1.20 -9.87 19.06
CA LEU A 5 2.61 -9.54 19.33
C LEU A 5 3.04 -10.35 20.55
N SER A 6 3.49 -11.59 20.32
CA SER A 6 3.64 -12.61 21.38
C SER A 6 5.02 -12.68 22.03
N GLU A 7 6.00 -11.92 21.54
CA GLU A 7 7.41 -11.99 21.92
C GLU A 7 7.64 -11.85 23.43
N VAL A 8 6.83 -11.04 24.11
CA VAL A 8 6.94 -10.86 25.57
C VAL A 8 6.65 -12.14 26.36
N ARG A 9 5.89 -13.09 25.79
CA ARG A 9 5.63 -14.39 26.42
C ARG A 9 6.87 -15.29 26.47
N ILE A 10 7.87 -15.01 25.65
CA ILE A 10 9.14 -15.75 25.60
C ILE A 10 10.32 -14.88 26.07
N GLY A 11 10.04 -13.77 26.77
CA GLY A 11 11.08 -12.89 27.33
C GLY A 11 11.74 -11.97 26.31
N LEU A 12 11.12 -11.75 25.15
CA LEU A 12 11.65 -10.89 24.08
C LEU A 12 10.76 -9.67 23.83
N ALA A 13 11.33 -8.61 23.28
CA ALA A 13 10.57 -7.48 22.76
C ALA A 13 10.35 -7.63 21.24
N PRO A 14 9.20 -7.19 20.68
CA PRO A 14 8.98 -7.15 19.22
C PRO A 14 9.77 -6.02 18.54
N ALA A 15 11.08 -5.96 18.77
CA ALA A 15 11.90 -4.77 18.50
C ALA A 15 11.95 -4.39 17.02
N VAL A 16 12.15 -5.37 16.12
CA VAL A 16 12.31 -5.13 14.68
C VAL A 16 11.02 -4.62 14.03
N ILE A 17 9.87 -5.12 14.48
CA ILE A 17 8.57 -4.75 13.89
C ILE A 17 7.95 -3.50 14.54
N SER A 18 8.40 -3.13 15.74
CA SER A 18 7.84 -2.02 16.52
C SER A 18 7.70 -0.71 15.75
N PRO A 19 8.70 -0.23 14.97
CA PRO A 19 8.55 1.01 14.22
C PRO A 19 7.37 0.97 13.23
N PHE A 20 7.21 -0.15 12.53
CA PHE A 20 6.16 -0.32 11.52
C PHE A 20 4.78 -0.49 12.16
N VAL A 21 4.69 -1.25 13.25
CA VAL A 21 3.43 -1.42 13.99
C VAL A 21 2.99 -0.10 14.61
N VAL A 22 3.90 0.63 15.25
CA VAL A 22 3.59 1.96 15.81
C VAL A 22 3.17 2.94 14.71
N GLN A 23 3.82 2.90 13.54
CA GLN A 23 3.40 3.72 12.39
C GLN A 23 2.01 3.34 11.87
N ALA A 24 1.65 2.04 11.89
CA ALA A 24 0.37 1.56 11.37
C ALA A 24 -0.81 1.78 12.33
N ILE A 25 -0.67 1.44 13.62
CA ILE A 25 -1.77 1.44 14.59
C ILE A 25 -1.62 2.46 15.73
N GLY A 26 -0.55 3.26 15.69
CA GLY A 26 -0.23 4.23 16.73
C GLY A 26 0.35 3.60 18.01
N GLU A 27 1.07 4.41 18.77
CA GLU A 27 1.77 3.97 19.98
C GLU A 27 0.82 3.36 21.02
N ARG A 28 -0.36 3.95 21.22
CA ARG A 28 -1.32 3.51 22.24
C ARG A 28 -1.82 2.08 21.98
N ALA A 29 -2.15 1.75 20.73
CA ALA A 29 -2.61 0.40 20.39
C ALA A 29 -1.43 -0.58 20.38
N ALA A 30 -0.29 -0.19 19.80
CA ALA A 30 0.92 -1.01 19.78
C ALA A 30 1.37 -1.39 21.20
N ARG A 31 1.40 -0.43 22.14
CA ARG A 31 1.76 -0.67 23.54
C ARG A 31 0.81 -1.67 24.21
N ARG A 32 -0.50 -1.55 23.98
CA ARG A 32 -1.48 -2.52 24.52
C ARG A 32 -1.14 -3.93 24.04
N TYR A 33 -1.11 -4.15 22.73
CA TYR A 33 -0.98 -5.51 22.17
C TYR A 33 0.42 -6.11 22.38
N ALA A 34 1.48 -5.28 22.42
CA ALA A 34 2.84 -5.76 22.67
C ALA A 34 3.05 -6.18 24.13
N LEU A 35 2.48 -5.45 25.10
CA LEU A 35 2.65 -5.76 26.52
C LEU A 35 1.71 -6.87 26.99
N THR A 36 0.47 -6.93 26.49
CA THR A 36 -0.49 -7.95 26.91
C THR A 36 -0.30 -9.27 26.17
N ALA A 37 0.33 -9.25 24.98
CA ALA A 37 0.37 -10.37 24.05
C ALA A 37 -1.02 -11.01 23.84
N GLU A 38 -2.08 -10.20 23.89
CA GLU A 38 -3.45 -10.65 23.62
C GLU A 38 -3.66 -10.80 22.11
N ARG A 39 -4.51 -11.75 21.72
CA ARG A 39 -4.90 -11.91 20.32
C ARG A 39 -6.01 -10.93 19.96
N PHE A 40 -6.03 -10.46 18.73
CA PHE A 40 -7.12 -9.66 18.18
C PHE A 40 -7.51 -10.11 16.77
N SER A 41 -8.74 -9.81 16.38
CA SER A 41 -9.34 -10.27 15.12
C SER A 41 -8.91 -9.43 13.91
N GLY A 42 -9.25 -9.91 12.72
CA GLY A 42 -9.07 -9.15 11.48
C GLY A 42 -9.92 -7.88 11.42
N GLU A 43 -11.14 -7.90 11.96
CA GLU A 43 -11.98 -6.70 12.03
C GLU A 43 -11.30 -5.64 12.92
N ARG A 44 -10.77 -6.06 14.07
CA ARG A 44 -10.06 -5.16 14.97
C ARG A 44 -8.76 -4.65 14.35
N ALA A 45 -8.03 -5.49 13.62
CA ALA A 45 -6.84 -5.07 12.88
C ALA A 45 -7.17 -3.98 11.83
N ARG A 46 -8.31 -4.09 11.14
CA ARG A 46 -8.78 -3.06 10.21
C ARG A 46 -9.16 -1.76 10.92
N GLU A 47 -9.92 -1.84 12.01
CA GLU A 47 -10.29 -0.66 12.82
C GLU A 47 -9.08 0.13 13.33
N LEU A 48 -7.99 -0.57 13.64
CA LEU A 48 -6.75 0.03 14.12
C LEU A 48 -5.89 0.61 13.00
N GLY A 49 -6.18 0.30 11.72
CA GLY A 49 -5.36 0.69 10.58
C GLY A 49 -4.20 -0.26 10.25
N LEU A 50 -4.12 -1.43 10.91
CA LEU A 50 -3.12 -2.45 10.57
C LEU A 50 -3.41 -3.09 9.21
N LEU A 51 -4.70 -3.28 8.90
CA LEU A 51 -5.18 -3.74 7.61
C LEU A 51 -6.01 -2.64 6.97
N SER A 52 -5.93 -2.50 5.65
CA SER A 52 -6.81 -1.60 4.90
C SER A 52 -8.24 -2.13 4.87
N GLU A 53 -8.41 -3.44 4.68
CA GLU A 53 -9.71 -4.10 4.56
C GLU A 53 -9.75 -5.47 5.23
N CYS A 54 -10.95 -5.93 5.58
CA CYS A 54 -11.21 -7.25 6.15
C CYS A 54 -12.52 -7.79 5.60
N TYR A 55 -12.50 -9.02 5.07
CA TYR A 55 -13.64 -9.64 4.41
C TYR A 55 -13.92 -11.04 4.97
N PRO A 56 -15.16 -11.56 4.82
CA PRO A 56 -15.44 -12.98 5.00
C PRO A 56 -14.55 -13.82 4.08
N GLY A 57 -14.12 -14.99 4.56
CA GLY A 57 -13.20 -15.86 3.79
C GLY A 57 -13.73 -16.24 2.41
N ALA A 58 -15.05 -16.45 2.29
CA ALA A 58 -15.71 -16.78 1.03
C ALA A 58 -15.66 -15.65 -0.03
N GLU A 59 -15.41 -14.40 0.38
CA GLU A 59 -15.34 -13.25 -0.53
C GLU A 59 -13.90 -12.86 -0.89
N LEU A 60 -12.89 -13.47 -0.25
CA LEU A 60 -11.52 -13.00 -0.32
C LEU A 60 -10.99 -12.98 -1.77
N GLU A 61 -11.20 -14.05 -2.53
CA GLU A 61 -10.74 -14.14 -3.93
C GLU A 61 -11.39 -13.07 -4.81
N ARG A 62 -12.70 -12.85 -4.66
CA ARG A 62 -13.43 -11.81 -5.41
C ARG A 62 -12.86 -10.43 -5.10
N GLN A 63 -12.56 -10.15 -3.83
CA GLN A 63 -12.03 -8.86 -3.41
C GLN A 63 -10.59 -8.68 -3.90
N VAL A 64 -9.75 -9.72 -3.85
CA VAL A 64 -8.39 -9.70 -4.41
C VAL A 64 -8.42 -9.42 -5.92
N ALA A 65 -9.35 -10.02 -6.66
CA ALA A 65 -9.54 -9.74 -8.08
C ALA A 65 -9.86 -8.25 -8.32
N LEU A 66 -10.83 -7.69 -7.60
CA LEU A 66 -11.18 -6.26 -7.70
C LEU A 66 -10.00 -5.32 -7.43
N TRP A 67 -9.21 -5.59 -6.39
CA TRP A 67 -8.00 -4.82 -6.10
C TRP A 67 -6.95 -4.95 -7.20
N THR A 68 -6.76 -6.16 -7.72
CA THR A 68 -5.79 -6.44 -8.79
C THR A 68 -6.20 -5.74 -10.07
N ASP A 69 -7.46 -5.83 -10.46
CA ASP A 69 -8.00 -5.19 -11.66
C ASP A 69 -7.84 -3.67 -11.57
N ASN A 70 -8.18 -3.08 -10.42
CA ASN A 70 -7.99 -1.65 -10.19
C ASN A 70 -6.51 -1.22 -10.30
N LEU A 71 -5.57 -2.03 -9.76
CA LEU A 71 -4.14 -1.73 -9.86
C LEU A 71 -3.63 -1.80 -11.31
N LEU A 72 -4.13 -2.75 -12.11
CA LEU A 72 -3.72 -2.97 -13.50
C LEU A 72 -4.19 -1.86 -14.46
N LEU A 73 -5.12 -1.02 -14.05
CA LEU A 73 -5.48 0.18 -14.81
C LEU A 73 -4.35 1.22 -14.84
N ASN A 74 -3.39 1.15 -13.93
CA ASN A 74 -2.40 2.20 -13.69
C ASN A 74 -1.07 1.94 -14.40
N SER A 75 -0.36 3.03 -14.74
CA SER A 75 1.00 2.98 -15.27
C SER A 75 1.96 2.31 -14.26
N PRO A 76 2.64 1.21 -14.62
CA PRO A 76 3.62 0.55 -13.74
C PRO A 76 4.73 1.48 -13.27
N GLN A 77 5.22 2.37 -14.14
CA GLN A 77 6.24 3.35 -13.78
C GLN A 77 5.71 4.40 -12.81
N ALA A 78 4.50 4.93 -13.04
CA ALA A 78 3.87 5.89 -12.15
C ALA A 78 3.60 5.27 -10.76
N MET A 79 3.14 4.01 -10.70
CA MET A 79 2.94 3.31 -9.42
C MET A 79 4.24 3.15 -8.63
N ARG A 80 5.35 2.78 -9.28
CA ARG A 80 6.67 2.71 -8.62
C ARG A 80 7.09 4.08 -8.09
N SER A 81 7.03 5.11 -8.94
CA SER A 81 7.41 6.46 -8.56
C SER A 81 6.52 7.02 -7.43
N CYS A 82 5.23 6.67 -7.41
CA CYS A 82 4.29 7.05 -6.36
C CYS A 82 4.63 6.36 -5.03
N LYS A 83 4.96 5.05 -5.04
CA LYS A 83 5.41 4.33 -3.84
C LYS A 83 6.66 4.97 -3.23
N ASP A 84 7.64 5.29 -4.06
CA ASP A 84 8.88 5.95 -3.61
C ASP A 84 8.59 7.36 -3.06
N LEU A 85 7.69 8.10 -3.70
CA LEU A 85 7.27 9.42 -3.24
C LEU A 85 6.59 9.36 -1.88
N LEU A 86 5.61 8.48 -1.71
CA LEU A 86 4.87 8.32 -0.46
C LEU A 86 5.78 7.90 0.70
N ARG A 87 6.77 7.04 0.43
CA ARG A 87 7.77 6.67 1.43
C ARG A 87 8.56 7.88 1.93
N GLU A 88 9.03 8.73 1.02
CA GLU A 88 9.80 9.93 1.36
C GLU A 88 8.96 10.96 2.15
N VAL A 89 7.71 11.19 1.76
CA VAL A 89 6.86 12.21 2.40
C VAL A 89 6.18 11.74 3.69
N SER A 90 6.20 10.44 3.99
CA SER A 90 5.44 9.83 5.10
C SER A 90 5.78 10.36 6.51
N HIS A 91 6.93 11.02 6.67
CA HIS A 91 7.40 11.54 7.96
C HIS A 91 6.92 12.98 8.25
N GLY A 92 6.06 13.56 7.40
CA GLY A 92 5.25 14.75 7.69
C GLY A 92 5.97 16.10 7.71
N ALA A 93 7.29 16.15 7.81
CA ALA A 93 8.03 17.42 7.77
C ALA A 93 8.08 17.97 6.34
N THR A 94 7.38 19.06 6.05
CA THR A 94 7.47 19.73 4.73
C THR A 94 8.74 20.58 4.65
N THR A 95 9.88 19.92 4.51
CA THR A 95 11.18 20.59 4.36
C THR A 95 11.39 21.06 2.92
N THR A 96 12.31 22.01 2.72
CA THR A 96 12.73 22.42 1.37
C THR A 96 13.28 21.24 0.56
N ALA A 97 13.94 20.27 1.20
CA ALA A 97 14.44 19.07 0.56
C ALA A 97 13.30 18.17 0.04
N ILE A 98 12.28 17.93 0.87
CA ILE A 98 11.10 17.15 0.49
C ILE A 98 10.33 17.84 -0.63
N ARG A 99 10.15 19.16 -0.57
CA ARG A 99 9.54 19.94 -1.67
C ARG A 99 10.30 19.74 -2.99
N ARG A 100 11.62 19.90 -2.98
CA ARG A 100 12.48 19.70 -4.16
C ARG A 100 12.40 18.26 -4.67
N TYR A 101 12.31 17.27 -3.78
CA TYR A 101 12.12 15.87 -4.15
C TYR A 101 10.79 15.64 -4.86
N CYS A 102 9.69 16.21 -4.35
CA CYS A 102 8.37 16.14 -4.98
C CYS A 102 8.38 16.78 -6.39
N GLU A 103 8.92 18.00 -6.51
CA GLU A 103 9.06 18.73 -7.77
C GLU A 103 9.85 17.93 -8.82
N ASN A 104 11.00 17.38 -8.42
CA ASN A 104 11.82 16.57 -9.30
C ASN A 104 11.12 15.26 -9.70
N SER A 105 10.39 14.64 -8.77
CA SER A 105 9.68 13.38 -9.03
C SER A 105 8.57 13.57 -10.05
N ILE A 106 7.75 14.62 -9.90
CA ILE A 106 6.69 14.91 -10.89
C ILE A 106 7.27 15.34 -12.24
N ALA A 107 8.33 16.15 -12.25
CA ALA A 107 8.98 16.56 -13.49
C ALA A 107 9.52 15.35 -14.28
N ARG A 108 10.22 14.43 -13.61
CA ARG A 108 10.76 13.21 -14.22
C ARG A 108 9.69 12.28 -14.77
N ILE A 109 8.65 11.96 -13.98
CA ILE A 109 7.62 11.02 -14.42
C ILE A 109 6.76 11.61 -15.54
N ARG A 110 6.56 12.94 -15.57
CA ARG A 110 5.74 13.59 -16.60
C ARG A 110 6.35 13.50 -18.00
N VAL A 111 7.68 13.58 -18.11
CA VAL A 111 8.39 13.48 -19.40
C VAL A 111 8.79 12.04 -19.75
N SER A 112 8.45 11.06 -18.91
CA SER A 112 8.77 9.66 -19.17
C SER A 112 7.94 9.07 -20.31
N PRO A 113 8.34 7.91 -20.88
CA PRO A 113 7.55 7.24 -21.92
C PRO A 113 6.11 6.94 -21.49
N GLU A 114 5.91 6.36 -20.29
CA GLU A 114 4.56 6.08 -19.78
C GLU A 114 3.80 7.36 -19.44
N GLY A 115 4.47 8.40 -18.94
CA GLY A 115 3.84 9.70 -18.67
C GLY A 115 3.32 10.38 -19.94
N GLN A 116 4.13 10.37 -21.00
CA GLN A 116 3.75 10.92 -22.31
C GLN A 116 2.64 10.11 -22.97
N GLU A 117 2.70 8.79 -22.89
CA GLU A 117 1.66 7.91 -23.42
C GLU A 117 0.34 8.07 -22.67
N GLY A 118 0.35 8.16 -21.34
CA GLY A 118 -0.86 8.38 -20.54
C GLY A 118 -1.55 9.70 -20.88
N LEU A 119 -0.78 10.78 -20.96
CA LEU A 119 -1.29 12.10 -21.36
C LEU A 119 -1.90 12.05 -22.77
N ARG A 120 -1.21 11.39 -23.72
CA ARG A 120 -1.70 11.25 -25.09
C ARG A 120 -2.98 10.42 -25.16
N ALA A 121 -3.02 9.27 -24.49
CA ALA A 121 -4.17 8.38 -24.45
C ALA A 121 -5.40 9.07 -23.86
N PHE A 122 -5.22 9.82 -22.77
CA PHE A 122 -6.25 10.64 -22.16
C PHE A 122 -6.81 11.70 -23.13
N LEU A 123 -5.94 12.48 -23.78
CA LEU A 123 -6.36 13.50 -24.76
C LEU A 123 -7.04 12.90 -25.99
N GLN A 124 -6.61 11.72 -26.41
CA GLN A 124 -7.17 10.98 -27.56
C GLN A 124 -8.39 10.12 -27.19
N LYS A 125 -8.83 10.11 -25.93
CA LYS A 125 -9.95 9.28 -25.44
C LYS A 125 -9.82 7.79 -25.76
N ARG A 126 -8.61 7.26 -25.64
CA ARG A 126 -8.32 5.83 -25.83
C ARG A 126 -7.66 5.24 -24.58
N ALA A 127 -7.64 3.91 -24.50
CA ALA A 127 -6.86 3.23 -23.47
C ALA A 127 -5.35 3.46 -23.68
N PRO A 128 -4.57 3.63 -22.59
CA PRO A 128 -3.12 3.68 -22.67
C PRO A 128 -2.51 2.29 -22.92
N SER A 129 -1.32 2.26 -23.51
CA SER A 129 -0.67 1.00 -23.92
C SER A 129 -0.46 -0.07 -22.84
N TRP A 130 -0.40 0.30 -21.55
CA TRP A 130 -0.24 -0.66 -20.45
C TRP A 130 -1.53 -1.39 -20.06
N GLN A 131 -2.70 -0.92 -20.54
CA GLN A 131 -3.97 -1.61 -20.39
C GLN A 131 -4.19 -2.57 -21.56
N ILE A 132 -3.26 -3.50 -21.76
CA ILE A 132 -3.41 -4.55 -22.78
C ILE A 132 -4.56 -5.46 -22.35
N ASP A 133 -5.47 -5.76 -23.28
CA ASP A 133 -6.65 -6.58 -23.06
C ASP A 133 -6.30 -7.89 -22.34
N THR A 134 -6.90 -8.09 -21.17
CA THR A 134 -6.63 -9.22 -20.26
C THR A 134 -7.51 -10.44 -20.55
N SER A 135 -8.27 -10.42 -21.66
CA SER A 135 -9.07 -11.54 -22.16
C SER A 135 -8.30 -12.86 -22.39
N SER A 136 -6.96 -12.83 -22.31
CA SER A 136 -6.06 -13.98 -22.46
C SER A 136 -5.49 -14.54 -21.14
N ARG A 137 -5.90 -14.05 -19.97
CA ARG A 137 -5.41 -14.58 -18.69
C ARG A 137 -6.13 -15.88 -18.31
N GLU A 138 -5.36 -16.96 -18.28
CA GLU A 138 -5.78 -18.27 -17.77
C GLU A 138 -6.31 -18.12 -16.33
N PRO A 139 -7.44 -18.78 -15.98
CA PRO A 139 -7.94 -18.76 -14.60
C PRO A 139 -6.88 -19.35 -13.67
N ARG A 140 -6.62 -18.65 -12.55
CA ARG A 140 -5.72 -19.16 -11.52
C ARG A 140 -6.29 -20.46 -10.92
N PRO A 141 -5.46 -21.49 -10.69
CA PRO A 141 -5.88 -22.76 -10.10
C PRO A 141 -6.37 -22.59 -8.66
#